data_AF-A0A956T192-F1
#
_entry.id   AF-A0A956T192-F1
#
_cell.length_a   1.000
_cell.length_b   1.000
_cell.length_c   1.000
_cell.angle_alpha   90.00
_cell.angle_beta   90.00
_cell.angle_gamma   90.00
#
_symmetry.space_group_name_H-M   'P 1'
#
loop_
_entity.id
_entity.type
_entity.pdbx_description
1 polymer ?
#
loop_
_entity_poly.entity_id
_entity_poly.type
_entity_poly.pdbx_seq_one_letter_code
_entity_poly.pdbx_strand_id
1 'polypeptide(L)'
;SGGELYGDVTTGYGPECFAIEGKPNAYPYELEIHYYSRGPMGYGMGQLEVLEHDGEGHLTFEERPYVVMEDGAYVKLGTVAD
;
A
#
# COMPACT_ATOMS: atom_id res chain seq x y z
N SER A 1 7.95 12.73 3.98
CA SER A 1 7.16 12.27 2.81
C SER A 1 7.72 12.95 1.58
N GLY A 2 8.14 12.16 0.58
CA GLY A 2 8.75 12.63 -0.68
C GLY A 2 8.30 11.82 -1.89
N GLY A 3 7.15 11.16 -1.79
CA GLY A 3 6.53 10.40 -2.88
C GLY A 3 5.23 11.05 -3.35
N GLU A 4 4.74 10.55 -4.48
CA GLU A 4 3.53 11.01 -5.15
C GLU A 4 2.48 9.90 -5.21
N LEU A 5 1.22 10.27 -5.01
CA LEU A 5 0.07 9.38 -5.13
C LEU A 5 -0.44 9.42 -6.57
N TYR A 6 -0.20 8.36 -7.33
CA TYR A 6 -0.59 8.25 -8.75
C TYR A 6 -2.01 7.74 -8.95
N GLY A 7 -2.64 7.17 -7.91
CA GLY A 7 -4.02 6.70 -7.95
C GLY A 7 -4.65 6.63 -6.56
N ASP A 8 -5.78 7.33 -6.40
CA ASP A 8 -6.66 7.29 -5.23
C ASP A 8 -8.02 6.76 -5.70
N VAL A 9 -8.39 5.54 -5.32
CA VAL A 9 -9.57 4.85 -5.84
C VAL A 9 -10.68 4.86 -4.80
N THR A 10 -11.43 5.96 -4.79
CA THR A 10 -12.61 6.14 -3.91
C THR A 10 -13.81 5.25 -4.26
N THR A 11 -13.82 4.57 -5.42
CA THR A 11 -14.95 3.75 -5.90
C THR A 11 -14.96 2.33 -5.34
N GLY A 12 -13.95 1.96 -4.57
CA GLY A 12 -13.87 0.67 -3.88
C GLY A 12 -13.28 -0.49 -4.69
N TYR A 13 -12.83 -0.25 -5.94
CA TYR A 13 -12.13 -1.27 -6.74
C TYR A 13 -11.14 -0.63 -7.72
N GLY A 14 -9.86 -0.94 -7.57
CA GLY A 14 -8.79 -0.50 -8.49
C GLY A 14 -7.43 -0.43 -7.79
N PRO A 15 -6.33 -0.38 -8.55
CA PRO A 15 -5.00 -0.23 -8.00
C PRO A 15 -4.79 1.20 -7.47
N GLU A 16 -4.31 1.32 -6.24
CA GLU A 16 -3.78 2.55 -5.67
C GLU A 16 -2.26 2.48 -5.70
N CYS A 17 -1.60 3.55 -6.13
CA CYS A 17 -0.15 3.57 -6.29
C CYS A 17 0.43 4.81 -5.64
N PHE A 18 1.36 4.60 -4.72
CA PHE A 18 2.21 5.63 -4.14
C PHE A 18 3.65 5.32 -4.51
N ALA A 19 4.33 6.22 -5.23
CA ALA A 19 5.71 6.00 -5.63
C ALA A 19 6.64 7.05 -5.04
N ILE A 20 7.84 6.62 -4.67
CA ILE A 20 8.92 7.49 -4.23
C ILE A 20 10.00 7.42 -5.32
N GLU A 21 10.11 8.47 -6.13
CA GLU A 21 11.12 8.52 -7.18
C GLU A 21 12.49 8.92 -6.62
N GLY A 22 13.56 8.36 -7.20
CA GLY A 22 14.93 8.63 -6.79
C GLY A 22 15.34 7.89 -5.51
N LYS A 23 16.34 8.42 -4.80
CA LYS A 23 16.84 7.77 -3.59
C LYS A 23 15.87 7.98 -2.42
N PRO A 24 15.28 6.93 -1.82
CA PRO A 24 14.49 7.07 -0.61
C PRO A 24 15.38 7.60 0.54
N ASN A 25 14.93 8.65 1.22
CA ASN A 25 15.67 9.28 2.32
C ASN A 25 14.88 9.29 3.64
N ALA A 26 13.72 8.61 3.68
CA ALA A 26 12.75 8.73 4.77
C ALA A 26 12.35 7.37 5.37
N TYR A 27 13.18 6.34 5.21
CA TYR A 27 12.97 5.08 5.92
C TYR A 27 12.94 5.29 7.46
N PRO A 28 12.19 4.47 8.20
CA PRO A 28 11.28 3.43 7.71
C PRO A 28 9.94 4.00 7.21
N TYR A 29 9.33 3.36 6.22
CA TYR A 29 7.97 3.70 5.76
C TYR A 29 6.95 2.84 6.48
N GLU A 30 6.01 3.46 7.20
CA GLU A 30 4.85 2.79 7.78
C GLU A 30 3.74 2.69 6.75
N LEU A 31 3.24 1.47 6.51
CA LEU A 31 2.21 1.21 5.51
C LEU A 31 0.90 0.81 6.21
N GLU A 32 -0.17 1.53 5.88
CA GLU A 32 -1.51 1.29 6.39
C GLU A 32 -2.53 1.35 5.26
N ILE A 33 -3.59 0.57 5.36
CA ILE A 33 -4.78 0.70 4.51
C ILE A 33 -5.94 1.24 5.33
N HIS A 34 -6.77 2.06 4.72
CA HIS A 34 -7.99 2.57 5.33
C HIS A 34 -9.20 2.00 4.59
N TYR A 35 -9.97 1.15 5.29
CA TYR A 35 -11.16 0.53 4.72
C TYR A 35 -12.42 1.31 5.11
N TYR A 36 -12.94 2.11 4.18
CA TYR A 36 -14.05 3.03 4.48
C TYR A 36 -15.40 2.36 4.74
N SER A 37 -15.80 1.35 3.97
CA SER A 37 -17.15 0.76 4.08
C SER A 37 -17.25 -0.62 3.44
N ARG A 38 -17.95 -1.52 4.13
CA ARG A 38 -18.35 -2.85 3.67
C ARG A 38 -19.40 -2.76 2.58
N GLY A 39 -19.00 -3.15 1.38
CA GLY A 39 -19.93 -3.51 0.31
C GLY A 39 -20.72 -4.79 0.63
N PRO A 40 -21.67 -5.20 -0.25
CA PRO A 40 -22.56 -6.34 -0.03
C PRO A 40 -21.85 -7.69 0.21
N MET A 41 -20.56 -7.78 -0.09
CA MET A 41 -19.71 -8.96 0.15
C MET A 41 -19.32 -9.14 1.63
N GLY A 42 -19.39 -8.10 2.45
CA GLY A 42 -19.20 -8.19 3.91
C GLY A 42 -17.74 -8.24 4.40
N TYR A 43 -16.74 -8.09 3.53
CA TYR A 43 -15.34 -7.90 3.91
C TYR A 43 -14.58 -7.14 2.82
N GLY A 44 -13.54 -6.41 3.23
CA GLY A 44 -12.55 -5.82 2.34
C GLY A 44 -11.38 -6.79 2.18
N MET A 45 -10.91 -6.99 0.96
CA MET A 45 -9.73 -7.82 0.69
C MET A 45 -8.86 -7.15 -0.37
N GLY A 46 -7.56 -7.39 -0.31
CA GLY A 46 -6.61 -6.88 -1.28
C GLY A 46 -5.21 -7.36 -1.00
N GLN A 47 -4.28 -6.84 -1.78
CA GLN A 47 -2.85 -7.08 -1.64
C GLN A 47 -2.13 -5.75 -1.78
N LEU A 48 -1.28 -5.46 -0.81
CA LEU A 48 -0.24 -4.45 -0.97
C LEU A 48 0.96 -5.13 -1.63
N GLU A 49 1.44 -4.54 -2.72
CA GLU A 49 2.68 -4.94 -3.38
C GLU A 49 3.70 -3.81 -3.20
N VAL A 50 4.82 -4.10 -2.55
CA VAL A 50 5.95 -3.19 -2.43
C VAL A 50 6.98 -3.58 -3.48
N LEU A 51 7.30 -2.65 -4.37
CA LEU A 51 8.32 -2.81 -5.40
C LEU A 51 9.43 -1.78 -5.17
N GLU A 52 10.66 -2.24 -4.99
CA GLU A 52 11.83 -1.36 -4.91
C GLU A 52 12.81 -1.67 -6.04
N HIS A 53 13.41 -0.61 -6.58
CA HIS A 53 14.44 -0.69 -7.61
C HIS A 53 15.69 0.03 -7.13
N ASP A 54 16.84 -0.62 -7.20
CA ASP A 54 18.10 -0.09 -6.70
C ASP A 54 18.84 0.84 -7.68
N GLY A 55 18.35 0.95 -8.92
CA GLY A 55 19.01 1.72 -9.98
C GLY A 55 20.12 0.97 -10.72
N GLU A 56 20.50 -0.22 -10.26
CA GLU A 56 21.51 -1.11 -10.87
C GLU A 56 20.85 -2.29 -11.60
N GLY A 57 19.51 -2.33 -11.63
CA GLY A 57 18.71 -3.34 -12.31
C GLY A 57 18.20 -4.44 -11.38
N HIS A 58 18.39 -4.33 -10.06
CA HIS A 58 17.77 -5.23 -9.10
C HIS A 58 16.40 -4.70 -8.69
N LEU A 59 15.44 -5.63 -8.65
CA LEU A 59 14.07 -5.38 -8.20
C LEU A 59 13.76 -6.30 -7.03
N THR A 60 13.22 -5.74 -5.96
CA THR A 60 12.62 -6.51 -4.86
C THR A 60 11.11 -6.36 -4.92
N PHE A 61 10.42 -7.45 -4.56
CA PHE A 61 8.97 -7.51 -4.51
C PHE A 61 8.57 -8.10 -3.17
N GLU A 62 7.66 -7.42 -2.47
CA GLU A 62 7.06 -7.92 -1.25
C GLU A 62 5.54 -7.82 -1.34
N GLU A 63 4.87 -8.96 -1.19
CA GLU A 63 3.42 -9.06 -1.23
C GLU A 63 2.85 -9.21 0.18
N ARG A 64 1.91 -8.33 0.53
CA ARG A 64 1.23 -8.33 1.83
C ARG A 64 -0.28 -8.43 1.61
N PRO A 65 -0.83 -9.65 1.48
CA PRO A 65 -2.27 -9.85 1.35
C PRO A 65 -2.98 -9.54 2.67
N TYR A 66 -4.18 -8.99 2.59
CA TYR A 66 -4.98 -8.64 3.77
C TYR A 66 -6.47 -8.93 3.59
N VAL A 67 -7.15 -9.09 4.74
CA VAL A 67 -8.61 -9.15 4.84
C VAL A 67 -9.06 -8.28 6.01
N VAL A 68 -10.05 -7.43 5.79
CA VAL A 68 -10.62 -6.50 6.78
C VAL A 68 -12.11 -6.79 6.90
N MET A 69 -12.57 -7.03 8.13
CA MET A 69 -13.97 -7.34 8.41
C MET A 69 -14.69 -6.22 9.19
N GLU A 70 -14.02 -5.10 9.44
CA GLU A 70 -14.55 -3.99 10.24
C GLU A 70 -14.59 -2.70 9.41
N ASP A 71 -15.73 -2.02 9.44
CA ASP A 71 -15.93 -0.74 8.76
C ASP A 71 -15.09 0.38 9.39
N GLY A 72 -14.50 1.24 8.56
CA GLY A 72 -13.66 2.35 9.02
C GLY A 72 -12.33 1.93 9.64
N ALA A 73 -11.93 0.67 9.48
CA ALA A 73 -10.70 0.16 10.08
C ALA A 73 -9.45 0.64 9.33
N TYR A 74 -8.45 1.01 10.12
CA TYR A 74 -7.07 1.17 9.66
C TYR A 74 -6.32 -0.12 9.95
N VAL A 75 -5.78 -0.76 8.90
CA VAL A 75 -4.99 -1.98 9.06
C VAL A 75 -3.54 -1.68 8.76
N LYS A 76 -2.70 -1.93 9.77
CA LYS A 76 -1.24 -1.83 9.66
C LYS A 76 -0.72 -3.00 8.84
N LEU A 77 -0.07 -2.69 7.72
CA LEU A 77 0.59 -3.66 6.85
C LEU A 77 2.09 -3.75 7.12
N GLY A 78 2.56 -3.13 8.20
CA GLY A 78 3.95 -3.21 8.65
C GLY A 78 4.82 -2.08 8.10
N THR A 79 6.13 -2.25 8.23
CA THR A 79 7.14 -1.26 7.85
C THR A 79 7.98 -1.76 6.68
N VAL A 80 8.43 -0.85 5.83
CA VAL A 80 9.55 -1.08 4.90
C VAL A 80 10.77 -0.40 5.49
N ALA A 81 11.84 -1.17 5.69
CA ALA A 81 13.12 -0.70 6.20
C ALA A 81 14.16 -0.68 5.06
N ASP A 82 15.25 0.07 5.26
CA ASP A 82 16.41 0.12 4.35
C ASP A 82 17.18 -1.21 4.30
#